data_AF-A0A0T1SQV8-F1
#
_entry.id   AF-A0A0T1SQV8-F1
#
_cell.length_a   1.000
_cell.length_b   1.000
_cell.length_c   1.000
_cell.angle_alpha   90.00
_cell.angle_beta   90.00
_cell.angle_gamma   90.00
#
_symmetry.space_group_name_H-M   'P 1'
#
loop_
_entity.id
_entity.type
_entity.pdbx_description
1 polymer ?
#
loop_
_entity_poly.entity_id
_entity_poly.type
_entity_poly.pdbx_seq_one_letter_code
_entity_poly.pdbx_strand_id
1 'polypeptide(L)'
;MSEGEKCAAPRHGRRIAKVLDGTGDATPAHVEKALRDLGYRVEYRVNGPREKNGKVGFTLDLRFMGDLCLTGEYDGSRTTYDAYGASPEVRCTDVKRREK
;
A
#
# COMPACT_ATOMS: atom_id res chain seq x y z
N MET A 1 16.46 7.67 -4.52
CA MET A 1 16.32 6.39 -3.78
C MET A 1 17.62 6.12 -3.05
N SER A 2 17.70 6.43 -1.76
CA SER A 2 18.76 5.94 -0.88
C SER A 2 18.72 4.41 -0.76
N GLU A 3 19.81 3.78 -0.33
CA GLU A 3 19.85 2.32 -0.11
C GLU A 3 18.79 1.87 0.91
N GLY A 4 18.50 2.69 1.93
CA GLY A 4 17.46 2.42 2.93
C GLY A 4 16.05 2.41 2.34
N GLU A 5 15.73 3.34 1.44
CA GLU A 5 14.43 3.41 0.75
C GLU A 5 14.20 2.21 -0.17
N LYS A 6 15.26 1.74 -0.86
CA LYS A 6 15.21 0.53 -1.71
C LYS A 6 14.91 -0.74 -0.90
N CYS A 7 15.32 -0.81 0.36
CA CYS A 7 15.07 -1.96 1.22
C CYS A 7 13.72 -1.90 1.96
N ALA A 8 13.25 -0.70 2.33
CA ALA A 8 12.04 -0.54 3.12
C ALA A 8 10.78 -0.93 2.34
N ALA A 9 10.67 -0.49 1.08
CA ALA A 9 9.44 -0.67 0.31
C ALA A 9 9.10 -2.14 0.01
N PRO A 10 10.03 -2.98 -0.49
CA PRO A 10 9.77 -4.40 -0.68
C PRO A 10 9.45 -5.12 0.62
N ARG A 11 9.99 -4.67 1.76
CA ARG A 11 9.68 -5.23 3.08
C ARG A 11 8.23 -4.97 3.47
N HIS A 12 7.71 -3.76 3.23
CA HIS A 12 6.30 -3.44 3.46
C HIS A 12 5.37 -4.23 2.53
N GLY A 13 5.71 -4.31 1.24
CA GLY A 13 4.96 -5.11 0.26
C GLY A 13 4.88 -6.59 0.63
N ARG A 14 6.02 -7.22 0.97
CA ARG A 14 6.06 -8.61 1.45
C ARG A 14 5.22 -8.85 2.70
N ARG A 15 5.24 -7.88 3.64
CA ARG A 15 4.45 -7.99 4.88
C ARG A 15 2.95 -7.95 4.61
N ILE A 16 2.53 -7.13 3.64
CA ILE A 16 1.12 -7.04 3.20
C ILE A 16 0.72 -8.32 2.47
N ALA A 17 1.52 -8.76 1.48
CA ALA A 17 1.28 -9.99 0.74
C ALA A 17 1.15 -11.21 1.68
N LYS A 18 2.00 -11.32 2.71
CA LYS A 18 1.92 -12.41 3.69
C LYS A 18 0.57 -12.50 4.41
N VAL A 19 -0.15 -11.40 4.60
CA VAL A 19 -1.45 -11.38 5.29
C VAL A 19 -2.62 -11.56 4.32
N LEU A 20 -2.47 -11.12 3.07
CA LEU A 20 -3.53 -11.16 2.07
C LEU A 20 -3.52 -12.42 1.21
N ASP A 21 -2.34 -12.92 0.84
CA ASP A 21 -2.23 -14.02 -0.13
C ASP A 21 -2.94 -15.29 0.38
N GLY A 22 -3.80 -15.86 -0.47
CA GLY A 22 -4.55 -17.08 -0.20
C GLY A 22 -5.78 -16.90 0.70
N THR A 23 -6.20 -15.67 1.03
CA THR A 23 -7.39 -15.46 1.89
C THR A 23 -8.72 -15.44 1.12
N GLY A 24 -8.71 -15.52 -0.22
CA GLY A 24 -9.92 -15.69 -1.05
C GLY A 24 -10.76 -14.44 -1.29
N ASP A 25 -10.83 -13.53 -0.31
CA ASP A 25 -11.77 -12.39 -0.35
C ASP A 25 -11.13 -11.11 -0.93
N ALA A 26 -11.31 -10.88 -2.23
CA ALA A 26 -10.89 -9.64 -2.91
C ALA A 26 -11.87 -8.47 -2.63
N THR A 27 -12.15 -8.17 -1.37
CA THR A 27 -13.04 -7.05 -0.99
C THR A 27 -12.26 -5.87 -0.41
N PRO A 28 -12.70 -4.62 -0.65
CA PRO A 28 -12.08 -3.44 -0.03
C PRO A 28 -12.01 -3.52 1.50
N ALA A 29 -13.07 -4.06 2.13
CA ALA A 29 -13.14 -4.22 3.58
C ALA A 29 -12.11 -5.22 4.11
N HIS A 30 -11.89 -6.33 3.40
CA HIS A 30 -10.87 -7.32 3.75
C HIS A 30 -9.47 -6.73 3.68
N VAL A 31 -9.14 -6.05 2.57
CA VAL A 31 -7.84 -5.38 2.41
C VAL A 31 -7.64 -4.28 3.46
N GLU A 32 -8.67 -3.49 3.73
CA GLU A 32 -8.62 -2.45 4.76
C GLU A 32 -8.33 -3.04 6.14
N LYS A 33 -9.03 -4.11 6.51
CA LYS A 33 -8.81 -4.81 7.78
C LYS A 33 -7.37 -5.32 7.88
N ALA A 34 -6.85 -5.97 6.84
CA ALA A 34 -5.48 -6.46 6.81
C ALA A 34 -4.45 -5.33 7.00
N LEU A 35 -4.66 -4.19 6.35
CA LEU A 35 -3.79 -3.02 6.50
C LEU A 35 -3.84 -2.44 7.93
N ARG A 36 -5.03 -2.37 8.55
CA ARG A 36 -5.20 -1.94 9.94
C ARG A 36 -4.52 -2.89 10.92
N ASP A 37 -4.68 -4.20 10.73
CA ASP A 37 -4.06 -5.25 11.56
C ASP A 37 -2.52 -5.20 11.50
N LEU A 38 -1.96 -4.75 10.37
CA LEU A 38 -0.53 -4.50 10.20
C LEU A 38 -0.03 -3.20 10.85
N GLY A 39 -0.95 -2.35 11.33
CA GLY A 39 -0.68 -1.08 12.00
C GLY A 39 -0.66 0.13 11.06
N TYR A 40 -1.10 0.00 9.80
CA TYR A 40 -1.23 1.16 8.92
C TYR A 40 -2.48 1.95 9.27
N ARG A 41 -2.32 3.27 9.47
CA ARG A 41 -3.44 4.19 9.70
C ARG A 41 -4.14 4.47 8.37
N VAL A 42 -5.10 3.63 8.02
CA VAL A 42 -5.78 3.66 6.70
C VAL A 42 -6.38 5.04 6.42
N GLU A 43 -6.96 5.69 7.42
CA GLU A 43 -7.60 7.00 7.27
C GLU A 43 -6.64 8.16 6.91
N TYR A 44 -5.33 7.99 7.09
CA TYR A 44 -4.33 9.05 6.87
C TYR A 44 -3.20 8.67 5.91
N ARG A 45 -3.00 7.37 5.68
CA ARG A 45 -1.85 6.86 4.94
C ARG A 45 -2.23 5.93 3.80
N VAL A 46 -3.50 5.60 3.65
CA VAL A 46 -3.95 4.73 2.56
C VAL A 46 -4.92 5.49 1.68
N ASN A 47 -4.66 5.45 0.37
CA ASN A 47 -5.66 5.79 -0.64
C ASN A 47 -6.28 4.49 -1.15
N GLY A 48 -7.62 4.46 -1.19
CA GLY A 48 -8.35 3.18 -1.25
C GLY A 48 -8.43 2.51 0.13
N PRO A 49 -8.63 1.19 0.22
CA PRO A 49 -8.72 0.22 -0.87
C PRO A 49 -9.97 0.43 -1.75
N ARG A 50 -9.87 0.18 -3.06
CA ARG A 50 -11.01 0.28 -4.00
C ARG A 50 -11.03 -0.94 -4.91
N GLU A 51 -12.23 -1.46 -5.13
CA GLU A 51 -12.42 -2.54 -6.08
C GLU A 51 -12.45 -2.01 -7.52
N LYS A 52 -11.76 -2.70 -8.42
CA LYS A 52 -11.79 -2.48 -9.86
C LYS A 52 -11.48 -3.79 -10.57
N ASN A 53 -12.35 -4.20 -11.49
CA ASN A 53 -12.18 -5.42 -12.30
C ASN A 53 -11.92 -6.69 -11.47
N GLY A 54 -12.63 -6.87 -10.35
CA GLY A 54 -12.48 -8.04 -9.47
C GLY A 54 -11.19 -8.05 -8.64
N LYS A 55 -10.49 -6.91 -8.56
CA LYS A 55 -9.28 -6.74 -7.76
C LYS A 55 -9.41 -5.53 -6.86
N VAL A 56 -8.64 -5.51 -5.78
CA VAL A 56 -8.63 -4.41 -4.82
C VAL A 56 -7.28 -3.69 -4.87
N GLY A 57 -7.30 -2.45 -5.35
CA GLY A 57 -6.13 -1.59 -5.41
C GLY A 57 -6.05 -0.64 -4.22
N PHE A 58 -4.83 -0.37 -3.75
CA PHE A 58 -4.55 0.62 -2.71
C PHE A 58 -3.18 1.26 -2.92
N THR A 59 -3.00 2.48 -2.38
CA THR A 59 -1.70 3.15 -2.29
C THR A 59 -1.40 3.48 -0.84
N LEU A 60 -0.22 3.13 -0.37
CA LEU A 60 0.29 3.35 0.97
C LEU A 60 1.35 4.46 0.97
N ASP A 61 1.12 5.48 1.80
CA ASP A 61 2.07 6.54 2.11
C ASP A 61 3.12 6.05 3.12
N LEU A 62 4.35 5.86 2.67
CA LEU A 62 5.50 5.51 3.50
C LEU A 62 6.42 6.70 3.75
N ARG A 63 5.95 7.95 3.53
CA ARG A 63 6.79 9.16 3.59
C ARG A 63 7.47 9.45 4.93
N PHE A 64 7.02 8.77 5.99
CA PHE A 64 7.68 8.83 7.30
C PHE A 64 9.05 8.10 7.34
N MET A 65 9.41 7.37 6.28
CA MET A 65 10.67 6.61 6.15
C MET A 65 11.58 7.14 5.02
N GLY A 66 11.26 8.29 4.42
CA GLY A 66 11.86 8.80 3.17
C GLY A 66 10.77 9.10 2.15
N ASP A 67 11.05 9.72 1.00
CA ASP A 67 10.01 10.01 -0.01
C ASP A 67 9.58 8.71 -0.72
N LEU A 68 8.70 7.94 -0.08
CA LEU A 68 8.34 6.59 -0.51
C LEU A 68 6.84 6.35 -0.46
N CYS A 69 6.32 5.75 -1.52
CA CYS A 69 4.99 5.21 -1.63
C CYS A 69 5.01 3.80 -2.19
N LEU A 70 3.94 3.05 -1.90
CA LEU A 70 3.75 1.69 -2.38
C LEU A 70 2.34 1.57 -2.92
N THR A 71 2.18 1.14 -4.17
CA THR A 71 0.87 0.74 -4.69
C THR A 71 0.79 -0.78 -4.67
N GLY A 72 -0.33 -1.30 -4.18
CA GLY A 72 -0.61 -2.72 -4.12
C GLY A 72 -1.95 -3.05 -4.77
N GLU A 73 -2.04 -4.25 -5.32
CA GLU A 73 -3.26 -4.82 -5.90
C GLU A 73 -3.42 -6.25 -5.40
N TYR A 74 -4.60 -6.59 -4.89
CA TYR A 74 -4.94 -7.93 -4.43
C TYR A 74 -6.09 -8.50 -5.27
N ASP A 75 -5.89 -9.70 -5.82
CA ASP A 75 -6.87 -10.36 -6.72
C ASP A 75 -7.70 -11.47 -6.05
N GLY A 76 -7.63 -11.60 -4.72
CA GLY A 76 -8.28 -12.70 -3.98
C GLY A 76 -7.40 -13.94 -3.82
N SER A 77 -6.27 -14.00 -4.52
CA SER A 77 -5.29 -15.08 -4.38
C SER A 77 -3.90 -14.54 -4.07
N ARG A 78 -3.50 -13.44 -4.71
CA ARG A 78 -2.15 -12.91 -4.68
C ARG A 78 -2.15 -11.40 -4.65
N THR A 79 -1.16 -10.88 -3.94
CA THR A 79 -0.86 -9.45 -3.87
C THR A 79 0.31 -9.13 -4.77
N THR A 80 0.11 -8.21 -5.71
CA THR A 80 1.19 -7.53 -6.44
C THR A 80 1.42 -6.16 -5.83
N TYR A 81 2.65 -5.67 -5.89
CA TYR A 81 2.98 -4.34 -5.39
C TYR A 81 4.18 -3.76 -6.11
N ASP A 82 4.18 -2.44 -6.24
CA ASP A 82 5.28 -1.65 -6.76
C ASP A 82 5.56 -0.49 -5.80
N ALA A 83 6.83 -0.10 -5.71
CA ALA A 83 7.27 0.96 -4.83
C ALA A 83 7.93 2.08 -5.63
N TYR A 84 7.50 3.31 -5.37
CA TYR A 84 7.93 4.50 -6.10
C TYR A 84 7.96 5.70 -5.15
N GLY A 85 8.60 6.80 -5.56
CA GLY A 85 8.49 8.06 -4.84
C GLY A 85 9.78 8.83 -4.57
N ALA A 86 10.96 8.30 -4.88
CA ALA A 86 12.20 9.03 -4.56
C ALA A 86 12.62 10.09 -5.62
N SER A 87 11.69 10.56 -6.46
CA SER A 87 11.92 11.61 -7.45
C SER A 87 10.80 12.64 -7.40
N PRO A 88 11.09 13.96 -7.41
CA PRO A 88 10.09 15.04 -7.36
C PRO A 88 9.08 15.01 -8.52
N GLU A 89 9.36 14.25 -9.58
CA GLU A 89 8.51 14.07 -10.75
C GLU A 89 7.40 13.00 -10.54
N VAL A 90 7.58 12.08 -9.59
CA VAL A 90 6.58 11.04 -9.27
C VAL A 90 6.01 11.34 -7.89
N ARG A 91 4.98 12.19 -7.88
CA ARG A 91 4.24 12.47 -6.65
C ARG A 91 3.56 11.17 -6.18
N CYS A 92 3.51 10.96 -4.87
CA CYS A 92 2.50 10.11 -4.26
C CYS A 92 1.12 10.72 -4.53
N THR A 93 0.67 10.66 -5.79
CA THR A 93 -0.62 11.17 -6.20
C THR A 93 -1.66 10.40 -5.40
N ASP A 94 -2.45 11.17 -4.66
CA ASP A 94 -3.73 10.77 -4.07
C ASP A 94 -3.77 10.17 -2.65
N VAL A 95 -2.71 10.25 -1.83
CA VAL A 95 -2.86 9.91 -0.39
C VAL A 95 -3.46 11.08 0.40
N LYS A 96 -4.69 10.90 0.91
CA LYS A 96 -5.40 11.87 1.75
C LYS A 96 -4.64 12.06 3.07
N ARG A 97 -3.93 13.17 3.21
CA ARG A 97 -3.40 13.62 4.50
C ARG A 97 -4.47 14.43 5.24
N ARG A 98 -4.55 14.27 6.57
CA ARG A 98 -5.05 15.36 7.41
C ARG A 98 -3.97 16.44 7.41
N GLU A 99 -4.28 17.59 6.85
CA GLU A 99 -3.53 18.81 7.14
C GLU A 99 -3.61 19.05 8.65
N LYS A 100 -2.47 19.35 9.25
CA LYS A 100 -2.33 19.54 10.69
C LYS A 100 -2.26 21.02 10.99
#